data_AF-A0AAU9XD43-F1
#
_entry.id   AF-A0AAU9XD43-F1
#
_cell.length_a   1.000
_cell.length_b   1.000
_cell.length_c   1.000
_cell.angle_alpha   90.00
_cell.angle_beta   90.00
_cell.angle_gamma   90.00
#
_symmetry.space_group_name_H-M   'P 1'
#
loop_
_entity.id
_entity.type
_entity.pdbx_description
1 polymer ?
#
loop_
_entity_poly.entity_id
_entity_poly.type
_entity_poly.pdbx_seq_one_letter_code
_entity_poly.pdbx_strand_id
1 'polypeptide(L)'
;MNGVEVYQSKFEFKGTTADSIITILLFRLMIVLAMPATTEMEKKERQRDMDALKKWIDNALYINKAFGGVIKPDYTAAQVQYLLEGTRFALSDASKRNLLEALKTMRLISVKYSTPSSVGGRFPDFSKEALISILLAYVCISVSYSPHITNTREEGMLLRLYEAMDKNVKKYLEDGRSKASTYQPSPEGHWSKNFAALSIHRRKDWAVTVKGFDRFVSGTLRAPQRRKHQKMPLVPFKAMVQC
;
A
#
# COMPACT_ATOMS: atom_id res chain seq x y z
N MET A 1 -17.60 -15.19 3.42
CA MET A 1 -16.43 -14.56 2.74
C MET A 1 -16.38 -15.09 1.31
N ASN A 2 -16.42 -14.22 0.31
CA ASN A 2 -16.53 -14.62 -1.10
C ASN A 2 -15.25 -15.35 -1.55
N GLY A 3 -15.26 -16.69 -1.49
CA GLY A 3 -14.19 -17.53 -2.02
C GLY A 3 -13.92 -17.29 -3.51
N VAL A 4 -14.93 -16.82 -4.24
CA VAL A 4 -14.94 -16.61 -5.69
C VAL A 4 -13.82 -15.67 -6.18
N GLU A 5 -13.39 -14.67 -5.40
CA GLU A 5 -12.45 -13.66 -5.92
C GLU A 5 -11.04 -14.23 -6.24
N VAL A 6 -10.51 -15.12 -5.40
CA VAL A 6 -9.14 -15.68 -5.59
C VAL A 6 -9.15 -16.92 -6.46
N TYR A 7 -10.18 -17.76 -6.32
CA TYR A 7 -10.24 -19.06 -6.99
C TYR A 7 -10.79 -18.97 -8.43
N GLN A 8 -10.50 -17.88 -9.14
CA GLN A 8 -10.96 -17.68 -10.51
C GLN A 8 -10.06 -18.41 -11.51
N SER A 9 -10.68 -19.17 -12.41
CA SER A 9 -9.98 -19.77 -13.56
C SER A 9 -9.46 -18.70 -14.51
N LYS A 10 -10.25 -17.65 -14.75
CA LYS A 10 -9.90 -16.47 -15.55
C LYS A 10 -10.44 -15.22 -14.85
N PHE A 11 -9.60 -14.20 -14.68
CA PHE A 11 -10.05 -12.92 -14.15
C PHE A 11 -10.80 -12.14 -15.21
N GLU A 12 -11.99 -11.66 -14.85
CA GLU A 12 -12.80 -10.80 -15.71
C GLU A 12 -12.12 -9.45 -15.97
N PHE A 13 -11.49 -8.89 -14.93
CA PHE A 13 -10.78 -7.61 -14.98
C PHE A 13 -9.35 -7.73 -14.44
N LYS A 14 -8.46 -6.91 -15.00
CA LYS A 14 -7.09 -6.73 -14.52
C LYS A 14 -7.09 -5.78 -13.31
N GLY A 15 -6.37 -6.16 -12.26
CA GLY A 15 -6.35 -5.48 -10.97
C GLY A 15 -7.54 -5.80 -10.08
N THR A 16 -7.50 -5.30 -8.85
CA THR A 16 -8.60 -5.39 -7.86
C THR A 16 -8.76 -4.06 -7.12
N THR A 17 -9.63 -3.98 -6.12
CA THR A 17 -9.84 -2.78 -5.29
C THR A 17 -8.82 -2.66 -4.17
N ALA A 18 -8.57 -1.43 -3.69
CA ALA A 18 -7.59 -1.19 -2.61
C ALA A 18 -8.04 -1.87 -1.31
N ASP A 19 -9.36 -1.87 -1.11
CA ASP A 19 -9.99 -2.53 0.02
C ASP A 19 -9.74 -4.03 -0.01
N SER A 20 -9.88 -4.69 -1.18
CA SER A 20 -9.55 -6.11 -1.35
C SER A 20 -8.10 -6.42 -0.99
N ILE A 21 -7.12 -5.63 -1.44
CA ILE A 21 -5.72 -5.87 -1.05
C ILE A 21 -5.53 -5.72 0.47
N ILE A 22 -6.07 -4.67 1.08
CA ILE A 22 -5.88 -4.42 2.51
C ILE A 22 -6.58 -5.48 3.38
N THR A 23 -7.78 -5.91 3.00
CA THR A 23 -8.61 -6.80 3.82
C THR A 23 -8.46 -8.28 3.50
N ILE A 24 -7.98 -8.66 2.31
CA ILE A 24 -7.96 -10.06 1.87
C ILE A 24 -6.55 -10.63 1.81
N LEU A 25 -5.58 -9.86 1.30
CA LEU A 25 -4.26 -10.37 0.90
C LEU A 25 -3.53 -11.10 2.03
N LEU A 26 -3.26 -10.40 3.13
CA LEU A 26 -2.47 -10.95 4.24
C LEU A 26 -3.24 -12.07 4.96
N PHE A 27 -4.54 -11.90 5.17
CA PHE A 27 -5.37 -12.89 5.85
C PHE A 27 -5.45 -14.21 5.08
N ARG A 28 -5.59 -14.16 3.75
CA ARG A 28 -5.60 -15.38 2.94
C ARG A 28 -4.24 -16.05 2.92
N LEU A 29 -3.15 -15.29 2.87
CA LEU A 29 -1.80 -15.87 2.99
C LEU A 29 -1.66 -16.62 4.33
N MET A 30 -2.05 -16.00 5.44
CA MET A 30 -2.01 -16.65 6.76
C MET A 30 -2.87 -17.91 6.82
N ILE A 31 -4.08 -17.88 6.25
CA ILE A 31 -4.96 -19.05 6.19
C ILE A 31 -4.28 -20.20 5.43
N VAL A 32 -3.73 -19.93 4.24
CA VAL A 32 -3.06 -20.96 3.44
C VAL A 32 -1.83 -21.52 4.15
N LEU A 33 -1.05 -20.67 4.83
CA LEU A 33 0.10 -21.10 5.60
C LEU A 33 -0.28 -21.93 6.83
N ALA A 34 -1.45 -21.68 7.42
CA ALA A 34 -1.98 -22.39 8.59
C ALA A 34 -2.76 -23.67 8.25
N MET A 35 -3.06 -23.96 6.98
CA MET A 35 -3.65 -25.23 6.55
C MET A 35 -2.82 -26.40 7.06
N PRO A 36 -3.34 -27.62 7.24
CA PRO A 36 -2.52 -28.79 7.55
C PRO A 36 -1.65 -29.22 6.35
N ALA A 37 -0.62 -30.02 6.58
CA ALA A 37 0.26 -30.62 5.54
C ALA A 37 0.89 -31.92 6.02
N THR A 38 0.16 -32.66 6.83
CA THR A 38 0.61 -33.96 7.35
C THR A 38 0.43 -35.04 6.29
N THR A 39 -0.68 -35.01 5.57
CA THR A 39 -0.97 -35.96 4.48
C THR A 39 -0.58 -35.39 3.11
N GLU A 40 -0.36 -36.27 2.14
CA GLU A 40 -0.09 -35.87 0.76
C GLU A 40 -1.28 -35.14 0.10
N MET A 41 -2.51 -35.46 0.51
CA MET A 41 -3.70 -34.76 0.04
C MET A 41 -3.72 -33.32 0.55
N GLU A 42 -3.49 -33.12 1.85
CA GLU A 42 -3.41 -31.78 2.47
C GLU A 42 -2.31 -30.91 1.85
N LYS A 43 -1.13 -31.51 1.57
CA LYS A 43 -0.04 -30.80 0.89
C LYS A 43 -0.46 -30.32 -0.50
N LYS A 44 -1.17 -31.15 -1.26
CA LYS A 44 -1.66 -30.79 -2.61
C LYS A 44 -2.73 -29.69 -2.55
N GLU A 45 -3.63 -29.73 -1.57
CA GLU A 45 -4.65 -28.69 -1.38
C GLU A 45 -4.01 -27.36 -0.99
N ARG A 46 -3.11 -27.38 0.00
CA ARG A 46 -2.34 -26.19 0.39
C ARG A 46 -1.59 -25.61 -0.79
N GLN A 47 -0.99 -26.48 -1.61
CA GLN A 47 -0.27 -26.05 -2.79
C GLN A 47 -1.18 -25.35 -3.81
N ARG A 48 -2.31 -25.97 -4.13
CA ARG A 48 -3.32 -25.42 -5.04
C ARG A 48 -3.79 -24.05 -4.56
N ASP A 49 -4.04 -23.90 -3.27
CA ASP A 49 -4.53 -22.65 -2.70
C ASP A 49 -3.44 -21.56 -2.72
N MET A 50 -2.17 -21.93 -2.50
CA MET A 50 -1.04 -21.01 -2.64
C MET A 50 -0.84 -20.56 -4.10
N ASP A 51 -1.00 -21.47 -5.07
CA ASP A 51 -0.92 -21.15 -6.51
C ASP A 51 -2.06 -20.23 -6.94
N ALA A 52 -3.29 -20.48 -6.47
CA ALA A 52 -4.44 -19.61 -6.71
C ALA A 52 -4.24 -18.23 -6.10
N LEU A 53 -3.74 -18.15 -4.86
CA LEU A 53 -3.44 -16.90 -4.20
C LEU A 53 -2.38 -16.11 -4.96
N LYS A 54 -1.25 -16.73 -5.33
CA LYS A 54 -0.20 -16.09 -6.13
C LYS A 54 -0.78 -15.51 -7.43
N LYS A 55 -1.56 -16.30 -8.16
CA LYS A 55 -2.19 -15.90 -9.42
C LYS A 55 -3.13 -14.70 -9.23
N TRP A 56 -3.88 -14.68 -8.12
CA TRP A 56 -4.72 -13.53 -7.77
C TRP A 56 -3.89 -12.29 -7.43
N ILE A 57 -2.81 -12.41 -6.67
CA ILE A 57 -1.92 -11.28 -6.33
C ILE A 57 -1.31 -10.67 -7.60
N ASP A 58 -0.83 -11.52 -8.52
CA ASP A 58 -0.25 -11.06 -9.78
C ASP A 58 -1.28 -10.34 -10.66
N ASN A 59 -2.55 -10.76 -10.63
CA ASN A 59 -3.62 -10.00 -11.29
C ASN A 59 -3.94 -8.71 -10.54
N ALA A 60 -4.00 -8.75 -9.21
CA ALA A 60 -4.35 -7.64 -8.34
C ALA A 60 -3.38 -6.45 -8.48
N LEU A 61 -2.09 -6.73 -8.66
CA LEU A 61 -1.02 -5.74 -8.83
C LEU A 61 -0.80 -5.33 -10.31
N TYR A 62 -1.64 -5.80 -11.22
CA TYR A 62 -1.57 -5.41 -12.63
C TYR A 62 -2.14 -4.00 -12.84
N ILE A 63 -1.59 -3.22 -13.79
CA ILE A 63 -2.13 -1.90 -14.16
C ILE A 63 -3.56 -2.02 -14.67
N ASN A 64 -4.51 -1.52 -13.88
CA ASN A 64 -5.92 -1.49 -14.24
C ASN A 64 -6.18 -0.66 -15.50
N LYS A 65 -7.26 -1.03 -16.21
CA LYS A 65 -7.81 -0.18 -17.28
C LYS A 65 -8.67 0.92 -16.66
N ALA A 66 -8.54 2.13 -17.21
CA ALA A 66 -9.34 3.31 -16.84
C ALA A 66 -9.29 3.61 -15.33
N PHE A 67 -10.43 3.93 -14.70
CA PHE A 67 -10.55 4.34 -13.29
C PHE A 67 -10.73 3.18 -12.31
N GLY A 68 -10.63 1.94 -12.79
CA GLY A 68 -10.81 0.76 -11.95
C GLY A 68 -9.61 0.52 -11.03
N GLY A 69 -9.89 0.06 -9.80
CA GLY A 69 -8.95 -0.65 -8.93
C GLY A 69 -7.62 0.03 -8.56
N VAL A 70 -6.53 -0.75 -8.49
CA VAL A 70 -5.34 -0.46 -7.68
C VAL A 70 -4.04 -0.54 -8.46
N ILE A 71 -3.33 0.58 -8.45
CA ILE A 71 -1.88 0.61 -8.18
C ILE A 71 -1.67 1.73 -7.16
N LYS A 72 -1.49 1.35 -5.89
CA LYS A 72 -1.19 2.27 -4.79
C LYS A 72 0.10 1.84 -4.09
N PRO A 73 0.76 2.76 -3.39
CA PRO A 73 1.86 2.43 -2.48
C PRO A 73 1.32 1.63 -1.29
N ASP A 74 1.09 0.33 -1.50
CA ASP A 74 0.42 -0.52 -0.51
C ASP A 74 1.44 -1.26 0.36
N TYR A 75 1.44 -0.96 1.66
CA TYR A 75 2.27 -1.65 2.65
C TYR A 75 2.01 -3.16 2.68
N THR A 76 0.74 -3.58 2.71
CA THR A 76 0.37 -5.01 2.74
C THR A 76 0.91 -5.76 1.53
N ALA A 77 0.88 -5.15 0.35
CA ALA A 77 1.41 -5.75 -0.87
C ALA A 77 2.94 -5.86 -0.83
N ALA A 78 3.63 -4.82 -0.35
CA ALA A 78 5.08 -4.84 -0.18
C ALA A 78 5.53 -5.88 0.85
N GLN A 79 4.81 -6.00 1.97
CA GLN A 79 5.08 -7.00 2.98
C GLN A 79 4.93 -8.42 2.42
N VAL A 80 3.84 -8.71 1.70
CA VAL A 80 3.64 -10.03 1.09
C VAL A 80 4.64 -10.31 -0.02
N GLN A 81 4.99 -9.32 -0.84
CA GLN A 81 6.07 -9.48 -1.82
C GLN A 81 7.37 -9.88 -1.13
N TYR A 82 7.77 -9.19 -0.07
CA TYR A 82 8.97 -9.51 0.71
C TYR A 82 8.93 -10.93 1.28
N LEU A 83 7.80 -11.34 1.86
CA LEU A 83 7.64 -12.68 2.45
C LEU A 83 7.73 -13.82 1.41
N LEU A 84 7.25 -13.57 0.19
CA LEU A 84 7.24 -14.58 -0.88
C LEU A 84 8.52 -14.56 -1.73
N GLU A 85 9.35 -13.53 -1.60
CA GLU A 85 10.61 -13.40 -2.34
C GLU A 85 11.57 -14.56 -2.01
N GLY A 86 12.32 -15.04 -3.01
CA GLY A 86 13.23 -16.17 -2.85
C GLY A 86 12.54 -17.55 -2.77
N THR A 87 11.20 -17.60 -2.82
CA THR A 87 10.43 -18.84 -2.90
C THR A 87 9.90 -19.07 -4.32
N ARG A 88 9.39 -20.28 -4.60
CA ARG A 88 8.67 -20.56 -5.87
C ARG A 88 7.40 -19.71 -6.08
N PHE A 89 6.93 -19.08 -5.01
CA PHE A 89 5.74 -18.23 -5.02
C PHE A 89 6.06 -16.75 -5.18
N ALA A 90 7.33 -16.41 -5.45
CA ALA A 90 7.74 -15.04 -5.74
C ALA A 90 6.82 -14.40 -6.80
N LEU A 91 6.40 -13.17 -6.53
CA LEU A 91 5.51 -12.43 -7.43
C LEU A 91 6.19 -12.21 -8.79
N SER A 92 5.41 -11.99 -9.83
CA SER A 92 5.97 -11.69 -11.15
C SER A 92 6.75 -10.37 -11.16
N ASP A 93 7.73 -10.25 -12.06
CA ASP A 93 8.50 -9.01 -12.21
C ASP A 93 7.62 -7.81 -12.56
N ALA A 94 6.50 -8.05 -13.25
CA ALA A 94 5.52 -7.01 -13.55
C ALA A 94 4.88 -6.47 -12.26
N SER A 95 4.43 -7.35 -11.37
CA SER A 95 3.88 -6.99 -10.06
C SER A 95 4.90 -6.21 -9.22
N LYS A 96 6.16 -6.68 -9.16
CA LYS A 96 7.24 -6.00 -8.43
C LYS A 96 7.51 -4.60 -8.98
N ARG A 97 7.60 -4.45 -10.31
CA ARG A 97 7.78 -3.15 -10.97
C ARG A 97 6.62 -2.20 -10.72
N ASN A 98 5.38 -2.68 -10.85
CA ASN A 98 4.20 -1.85 -10.63
C ASN A 98 4.13 -1.33 -9.20
N LEU A 99 4.42 -2.19 -8.22
CA LEU A 99 4.46 -1.82 -6.81
C LEU A 99 5.57 -0.80 -6.52
N LEU A 100 6.77 -1.01 -7.08
CA LEU A 100 7.88 -0.06 -6.97
C LEU A 100 7.53 1.31 -7.57
N GLU A 101 6.93 1.35 -8.76
CA GLU A 101 6.51 2.60 -9.40
C GLU A 101 5.40 3.32 -8.62
N ALA A 102 4.54 2.57 -7.92
CA ALA A 102 3.55 3.13 -7.00
C ALA A 102 4.20 3.85 -5.82
N LEU A 103 5.19 3.21 -5.17
CA LEU A 103 5.98 3.82 -4.09
C LEU A 103 6.75 5.05 -4.60
N LYS A 104 7.44 4.95 -5.75
CA LYS A 104 8.15 6.08 -6.37
C LYS A 104 7.20 7.25 -6.65
N THR A 105 6.00 6.97 -7.14
CA THR A 105 4.98 8.00 -7.40
C THR A 105 4.50 8.65 -6.10
N MET A 106 4.31 7.90 -5.03
CA MET A 106 3.91 8.47 -3.73
C MET A 106 5.01 9.35 -3.12
N ARG A 107 6.27 8.91 -3.23
CA ARG A 107 7.43 9.72 -2.84
C ARG A 107 7.51 11.01 -3.67
N LEU A 108 7.22 10.93 -4.96
CA LEU A 108 7.24 12.08 -5.85
C LEU A 108 6.18 13.12 -5.47
N ILE A 109 4.96 12.68 -5.18
CA ILE A 109 3.83 13.54 -4.80
C ILE A 109 4.06 14.22 -3.45
N SER A 110 4.69 13.51 -2.51
CA SER A 110 4.84 13.98 -1.14
C SER A 110 6.02 14.95 -0.96
N VAL A 111 5.89 15.92 -0.07
CA VAL A 111 6.99 16.75 0.43
C VAL A 111 7.50 16.15 1.72
N LYS A 112 8.55 15.32 1.62
CA LYS A 112 9.09 14.49 2.71
C LYS A 112 8.07 13.51 3.26
N TYR A 113 7.34 13.83 4.32
CA TYR A 113 6.34 12.93 4.91
C TYR A 113 4.89 13.27 4.54
N SER A 114 4.68 14.48 4.04
CA SER A 114 3.35 15.05 3.90
C SER A 114 2.90 15.06 2.45
N THR A 115 1.63 14.74 2.22
CA THR A 115 0.99 14.86 0.91
C THR A 115 0.29 16.21 0.77
N PRO A 116 0.29 16.82 -0.43
CA PRO A 116 -0.49 18.03 -0.67
C PRO A 116 -1.99 17.81 -0.39
N SER A 117 -2.68 18.84 0.11
CA SER A 117 -4.12 18.77 0.42
C SER A 117 -4.98 18.40 -0.79
N SER A 118 -4.53 18.77 -2.00
CA SER A 118 -5.22 18.46 -3.27
C SER A 118 -5.38 16.95 -3.50
N VAL A 119 -4.47 16.12 -3.02
CA VAL A 119 -4.52 14.65 -3.17
C VAL A 119 -5.15 13.94 -1.96
N GLY A 120 -5.52 14.66 -0.89
CA GLY A 120 -6.11 14.11 0.34
C GLY A 120 -7.55 13.60 0.19
N GLY A 121 -8.17 13.78 -0.98
CA GLY A 121 -9.51 13.28 -1.26
C GLY A 121 -10.56 13.87 -0.33
N ARG A 122 -11.26 13.01 0.43
CA ARG A 122 -12.31 13.44 1.39
C ARG A 122 -11.76 13.95 2.74
N PHE A 123 -10.45 13.87 2.93
CA PHE A 123 -9.75 14.33 4.12
C PHE A 123 -8.73 15.39 3.70
N PRO A 124 -9.19 16.64 3.46
CA PRO A 124 -8.35 17.71 2.93
C PRO A 124 -7.32 18.24 3.94
N ASP A 125 -7.38 17.77 5.18
CA ASP A 125 -6.42 18.11 6.22
C ASP A 125 -5.02 17.70 5.78
N PHE A 126 -4.04 18.55 6.09
CA PHE A 126 -2.64 18.26 5.83
C PHE A 126 -2.23 17.04 6.64
N SER A 127 -2.14 15.88 6.00
CA SER A 127 -1.61 14.67 6.64
C SER A 127 -0.10 14.84 6.76
N LYS A 128 0.37 15.14 7.98
CA LYS A 128 1.79 15.34 8.26
C LYS A 128 2.63 14.06 8.04
N GLU A 129 2.00 12.90 7.93
CA GLU A 129 2.61 11.61 8.19
C GLU A 129 2.21 10.51 7.18
N ALA A 130 1.64 10.88 6.03
CA ALA A 130 1.14 9.93 5.03
C ALA A 130 2.19 8.94 4.53
N LEU A 131 3.46 9.34 4.44
CA LEU A 131 4.56 8.43 4.10
C LEU A 131 5.07 7.61 5.29
N ILE A 132 4.87 8.08 6.53
CA ILE A 132 5.26 7.33 7.72
C ILE A 132 4.42 6.06 7.84
N SER A 133 3.12 6.13 7.53
CA SER A 133 2.22 4.97 7.59
C SER A 133 2.57 3.85 6.61
N ILE A 134 3.32 4.17 5.54
CA ILE A 134 3.79 3.22 4.53
C ILE A 134 5.31 3.08 4.53
N LEU A 135 6.02 3.59 5.55
CA LEU A 135 7.48 3.54 5.62
C LEU A 135 8.01 2.10 5.52
N LEU A 136 7.31 1.17 6.18
CA LEU A 136 7.66 -0.24 6.16
C LEU A 136 7.51 -0.87 4.77
N ALA A 137 6.67 -0.29 3.89
CA ALA A 137 6.58 -0.70 2.49
C ALA A 137 7.90 -0.41 1.72
N TYR A 138 8.52 0.75 1.99
CA TYR A 138 9.82 1.09 1.42
C TYR A 138 10.92 0.18 1.94
N VAL A 139 10.87 -0.20 3.23
CA VAL A 139 11.78 -1.18 3.82
C VAL A 139 11.66 -2.52 3.07
N CYS A 140 10.45 -3.07 2.99
CA CYS A 140 10.19 -4.36 2.34
C CYS A 140 10.69 -4.43 0.89
N ILE A 141 10.57 -3.34 0.12
CA ILE A 141 11.05 -3.31 -1.27
C ILE A 141 12.56 -3.04 -1.37
N SER A 142 13.13 -2.28 -0.45
CA SER A 142 14.58 -2.01 -0.43
C SER A 142 15.41 -3.23 -0.03
N VAL A 143 14.87 -4.09 0.86
CA VAL A 143 15.52 -5.32 1.30
C VAL A 143 15.13 -6.43 0.33
N SER A 144 15.85 -6.54 -0.79
CA SER A 144 15.69 -7.67 -1.71
C SER A 144 16.41 -8.91 -1.14
N TYR A 145 15.67 -10.00 -0.89
CA TYR A 145 16.25 -11.27 -0.48
C TYR A 145 17.02 -11.88 -1.66
N SER A 146 18.34 -11.84 -1.60
CA SER A 146 19.23 -12.45 -2.59
C SER A 146 20.44 -13.05 -1.85
N PRO A 147 20.56 -14.39 -1.78
CA PRO A 147 21.64 -15.04 -1.03
C PRO A 147 23.04 -14.84 -1.64
N HIS A 148 23.16 -14.24 -2.83
CA HIS A 148 24.44 -14.06 -3.52
C HIS A 148 24.76 -12.63 -3.97
N ILE A 149 23.81 -11.70 -3.93
CA ILE A 149 24.04 -10.30 -4.31
C ILE A 149 23.06 -9.43 -3.52
N THR A 150 23.53 -8.72 -2.50
CA THR A 150 22.80 -7.57 -1.93
C THR A 150 22.79 -6.45 -2.96
N ASN A 151 21.99 -6.58 -4.00
CA ASN A 151 21.68 -5.46 -4.88
C ASN A 151 20.71 -4.60 -4.09
N THR A 152 21.28 -3.59 -3.44
CA THR A 152 20.63 -2.53 -2.68
C THR A 152 19.89 -1.59 -3.63
N ARG A 153 18.99 -2.17 -4.43
CA ARG A 153 18.17 -1.45 -5.38
C ARG A 153 17.20 -0.64 -4.54
N GLU A 154 17.41 0.67 -4.50
CA GLU A 154 16.51 1.66 -3.89
C GLU A 154 16.67 1.91 -2.37
N GLU A 155 17.75 1.46 -1.71
CA GLU A 155 18.07 1.84 -0.32
C GLU A 155 18.07 3.35 -0.09
N GLY A 156 18.51 4.12 -1.09
CA GLY A 156 18.51 5.58 -1.06
C GLY A 156 17.11 6.20 -0.88
N MET A 157 16.03 5.50 -1.25
CA MET A 157 14.66 5.95 -0.98
C MET A 157 14.29 5.78 0.50
N LEU A 158 14.63 4.62 1.07
CA LEU A 158 14.42 4.35 2.49
C LEU A 158 15.27 5.29 3.33
N LEU A 159 16.59 5.33 3.11
CA LEU A 159 17.52 6.18 3.86
C LEU A 159 17.08 7.64 3.86
N ARG A 160 16.49 8.12 2.75
CA ARG A 160 15.93 9.46 2.69
C ARG A 160 14.71 9.69 3.59
N LEU A 161 13.78 8.74 3.61
CA LEU A 161 12.61 8.78 4.49
C LEU A 161 12.98 8.44 5.94
N TYR A 162 14.13 7.84 6.16
CA TYR A 162 14.63 7.40 7.44
C TYR A 162 15.49 8.52 8.06
N GLU A 163 14.85 9.53 8.63
CA GLU A 163 15.57 10.54 9.41
C GLU A 163 15.61 10.11 10.88
N ALA A 164 16.78 9.71 11.37
CA ALA A 164 17.00 9.21 12.73
C ALA A 164 16.64 10.21 13.87
N MET A 165 16.26 11.44 13.53
CA MET A 165 15.89 12.50 14.48
C MET A 165 14.38 12.77 14.61
N ASP A 166 13.52 12.11 13.82
CA ASP A 166 12.07 12.29 13.97
C ASP A 166 11.54 11.51 15.20
N LYS A 167 10.76 12.18 16.07
CA LYS A 167 10.23 11.60 17.31
C LYS A 167 9.34 10.39 17.08
N ASN A 168 8.59 10.35 15.97
CA ASN A 168 7.75 9.22 15.61
C ASN A 168 8.59 8.04 15.11
N VAL A 169 9.68 8.32 14.37
CA VAL A 169 10.61 7.32 13.82
C VAL A 169 11.46 6.68 14.92
N LYS A 170 11.90 7.47 15.93
CA LYS A 170 12.67 6.99 17.09
C LYS A 170 11.95 5.92 17.90
N LYS A 171 10.61 5.94 17.93
CA LYS A 171 9.78 4.92 18.60
C LYS A 171 9.84 3.55 17.90
N TYR A 172 10.16 3.51 16.61
CA TYR A 172 10.16 2.27 15.81
C TYR A 172 11.54 1.62 15.67
N LEU A 173 12.63 2.23 16.17
CA LEU A 173 14.00 1.90 15.77
C LEU A 173 15.00 1.88 16.93
N GLU A 174 14.64 1.25 18.04
CA GLU A 174 15.52 1.19 19.21
C GLU A 174 16.91 0.55 18.94
N ASP A 175 17.15 -0.13 17.80
CA ASP A 175 18.38 -0.92 17.58
C ASP A 175 19.18 -0.75 16.26
N GLY A 176 18.92 0.24 15.39
CA GLY A 176 19.53 0.23 14.04
C GLY A 176 20.18 1.52 13.55
N ARG A 177 21.49 1.73 13.82
CA ARG A 177 22.28 2.81 13.16
C ARG A 177 22.72 2.38 11.76
N SER A 178 22.17 2.99 10.71
CA SER A 178 22.70 2.91 9.34
C SER A 178 23.69 4.06 9.08
N LYS A 179 24.82 3.78 8.40
CA LYS A 179 25.83 4.78 8.02
C LYS A 179 25.26 5.71 6.93
N ALA A 180 25.38 7.01 7.15
CA ALA A 180 24.74 8.10 6.40
C ALA A 180 25.27 8.37 4.97
N SER A 181 25.90 7.42 4.27
CA SER A 181 26.75 7.75 3.11
C SER A 181 26.07 7.77 1.73
N THR A 182 24.77 7.52 1.58
CA THR A 182 24.10 7.56 0.25
C THR A 182 22.63 7.99 0.31
N TYR A 183 22.36 9.24 0.73
CA TYR A 183 21.04 9.85 0.58
C TYR A 183 20.75 10.13 -0.91
N GLN A 184 19.60 9.68 -1.43
CA GLN A 184 19.18 10.08 -2.76
C GLN A 184 18.68 11.55 -2.73
N PRO A 185 19.10 12.41 -3.69
CA PRO A 185 18.65 13.80 -3.75
C PRO A 185 17.14 13.90 -3.96
N SER A 186 16.61 15.09 -3.71
CA SER A 186 15.19 15.38 -3.92
C SER A 186 14.90 15.18 -5.40
N PRO A 187 13.82 14.48 -5.80
CA PRO A 187 13.50 14.41 -7.22
C PRO A 187 13.25 15.84 -7.71
N GLU A 188 13.98 16.24 -8.75
CA GLU A 188 13.87 17.55 -9.40
C GLU A 188 13.35 17.39 -10.82
N GLY A 189 12.46 18.29 -11.24
CA GLY A 189 11.83 18.24 -12.56
C GLY A 189 10.34 18.48 -12.53
N HIS A 190 9.67 18.01 -13.57
CA HIS A 190 8.24 18.16 -13.76
C HIS A 190 7.61 16.84 -14.21
N TRP A 191 6.45 16.50 -13.66
CA TRP A 191 5.73 15.27 -13.97
C TRP A 191 4.23 15.53 -14.11
N SER A 192 3.64 14.94 -15.14
CA SER A 192 2.20 14.96 -15.37
C SER A 192 1.62 13.57 -15.09
N LYS A 193 0.64 13.51 -14.19
CA LYS A 193 -0.11 12.32 -13.79
C LYS A 193 -1.56 12.49 -14.24
N ASN A 194 -1.78 12.34 -15.54
CA ASN A 194 -3.05 12.69 -16.21
C ASN A 194 -4.25 11.86 -15.70
N PHE A 195 -4.04 10.59 -15.33
CA PHE A 195 -5.09 9.76 -14.71
C PHE A 195 -5.63 10.32 -13.38
N ALA A 196 -4.89 11.25 -12.75
CA ALA A 196 -5.30 11.96 -11.55
C ALA A 196 -5.51 13.47 -11.78
N ALA A 197 -5.49 13.93 -13.04
CA ALA A 197 -5.47 15.35 -13.42
C ALA A 197 -4.45 16.16 -12.60
N LEU A 198 -3.27 15.58 -12.34
CA LEU A 198 -2.29 16.11 -11.40
C LEU A 198 -0.98 16.46 -12.12
N SER A 199 -0.46 17.65 -11.84
CA SER A 199 0.83 18.13 -12.31
C SER A 199 1.71 18.45 -11.10
N ILE A 200 2.97 18.03 -11.15
CA ILE A 200 3.92 18.11 -10.04
C ILE A 200 5.19 18.75 -10.56
N HIS A 201 5.61 19.86 -9.96
CA HIS A 201 6.91 20.46 -10.20
C HIS A 201 7.72 20.44 -8.91
N ARG A 202 8.99 20.07 -9.01
CA ARG A 202 9.89 19.99 -7.85
C ARG A 202 11.24 20.58 -8.19
N ARG A 203 11.82 21.27 -7.21
CA ARG A 203 13.18 21.80 -7.27
C ARG A 203 13.72 21.89 -5.85
N LYS A 204 14.92 21.36 -5.60
CA LYS A 204 15.47 21.26 -4.24
C LYS A 204 14.43 20.63 -3.29
N ASP A 205 14.15 21.29 -2.17
CA ASP A 205 13.27 20.76 -1.12
C ASP A 205 11.83 21.27 -1.18
N TRP A 206 11.46 22.01 -2.22
CA TRP A 206 10.08 22.44 -2.43
C TRP A 206 9.43 21.70 -3.60
N ALA A 207 8.11 21.57 -3.51
CA ALA A 207 7.26 21.04 -4.57
C ALA A 207 6.02 21.90 -4.71
N VAL A 208 5.53 22.02 -5.95
CA VAL A 208 4.24 22.62 -6.28
C VAL A 208 3.42 21.53 -6.97
N THR A 209 2.19 21.35 -6.52
CA THR A 209 1.23 20.42 -7.13
C THR A 209 0.00 21.17 -7.59
N VAL A 210 -0.36 21.01 -8.86
CA VAL A 210 -1.59 21.55 -9.44
C VAL A 210 -2.51 20.38 -9.76
N LYS A 211 -3.70 20.35 -9.15
CA LYS A 211 -4.72 19.34 -9.40
C LYS A 211 -5.93 19.98 -10.07
N GLY A 212 -6.26 19.49 -11.25
CA GLY A 212 -7.49 19.84 -11.97
C GLY A 212 -8.60 18.82 -11.74
N PHE A 213 -9.64 18.96 -12.56
CA PHE A 213 -10.75 18.03 -12.69
C PHE A 213 -11.25 18.07 -14.13
N ASP A 214 -11.90 17.00 -14.56
CA ASP A 214 -12.51 16.91 -15.89
C ASP A 214 -13.75 16.00 -15.85
N ARG A 215 -14.28 15.63 -17.02
CA ARG A 215 -15.45 14.76 -17.13
C ARG A 215 -15.24 13.34 -16.57
N PHE A 216 -14.00 12.96 -16.27
CA PHE A 216 -13.62 11.65 -15.77
C PHE A 216 -12.97 11.70 -14.37
N VAL A 217 -12.28 12.79 -14.02
CA VAL A 217 -11.63 12.98 -12.71
C VAL A 217 -12.42 13.97 -11.87
N SER A 218 -12.95 13.51 -10.74
CA SER A 218 -13.67 14.38 -9.80
C SER A 218 -12.74 15.34 -9.05
N GLY A 219 -13.17 16.60 -8.91
CA GLY A 219 -12.43 17.63 -8.20
C GLY A 219 -12.42 17.45 -6.68
N THR A 220 -13.54 17.03 -6.09
CA THR A 220 -13.70 16.92 -4.63
C THR A 220 -14.56 15.72 -4.27
N LEU A 221 -14.16 14.99 -3.23
CA LEU A 221 -14.97 13.92 -2.63
C LEU A 221 -15.67 14.46 -1.38
N ARG A 222 -17.00 14.45 -1.38
CA ARG A 222 -17.83 14.85 -0.24
C ARG A 222 -18.60 13.66 0.28
N ALA A 223 -18.61 13.49 1.59
CA ALA A 223 -19.50 12.57 2.30
C ALA A 223 -20.16 13.34 3.46
N PRO A 224 -21.41 13.04 3.81
CA PRO A 224 -22.04 13.66 4.97
C PRO A 224 -21.20 13.38 6.22
N GLN A 225 -20.70 14.43 6.86
CA GLN A 225 -20.09 14.33 8.19
C GLN A 225 -21.20 13.88 9.16
N ARG A 226 -21.08 12.69 9.74
CA ARG A 226 -21.92 12.33 10.90
C ARG A 226 -21.71 13.41 11.95
N ARG A 227 -22.76 14.17 12.30
CA ARG A 227 -22.71 15.17 13.36
C ARG A 227 -22.12 14.52 14.61
N LYS A 228 -20.91 14.92 15.01
CA LYS A 228 -20.26 14.41 16.24
C LYS A 228 -21.02 14.82 17.52
N HIS A 229 -22.14 15.52 17.43
CA HIS A 229 -22.97 15.97 18.55
C HIS A 229 -24.43 15.61 18.32
N GLN A 230 -24.77 14.36 18.58
CA GLN A 230 -26.05 14.01 19.18
C GLN A 230 -25.75 12.89 20.16
N LYS A 231 -25.33 13.26 21.38
CA LYS A 231 -25.46 12.35 22.51
C LYS A 231 -26.96 12.05 22.59
N MET A 232 -27.36 10.87 22.12
CA MET A 232 -28.67 10.35 22.52
C MET A 232 -28.65 10.28 24.05
N PRO A 233 -29.63 10.87 24.76
CA PRO A 233 -29.74 10.61 26.18
C PRO A 233 -29.87 9.10 26.35
N LEU A 234 -28.98 8.51 27.15
CA LEU A 234 -29.10 7.14 27.60
C LEU A 234 -30.45 7.05 28.32
N VAL A 235 -31.45 6.46 27.67
CA VAL A 235 -32.66 6.02 28.34
C VAL A 235 -32.22 4.88 29.26
N PRO A 236 -32.33 5.00 30.59
CA PRO A 236 -31.89 3.96 31.49
C PRO A 236 -32.76 2.72 31.25
N PHE A 237 -32.11 1.64 30.81
CA PHE A 237 -32.64 0.27 30.80
C PHE A 237 -32.92 -0.13 32.26
N LYS A 238 -34.12 0.18 32.75
CA LYS A 238 -34.64 -0.35 34.01
C LYS A 238 -36.12 -0.67 33.82
N ALA A 239 -36.47 -1.91 34.15
CA ALA A 239 -37.81 -2.51 34.20
C ALA A 239 -38.43 -2.94 32.86
N MET A 240 -38.00 -4.11 32.37
CA MET A 240 -38.92 -5.07 31.76
C MET A 240 -38.52 -6.49 32.18
N VAL A 241 -38.55 -6.71 33.50
CA VAL A 241 -38.67 -8.04 34.11
C VAL A 241 -39.65 -7.84 35.27
N GLN A 242 -40.92 -8.09 35.00
CA GLN A 242 -41.88 -8.46 36.02
C GLN A 242 -42.89 -9.40 35.35
N CYS A 243 -43.12 -10.50 36.06
CA CYS A 243 -44.09 -11.54 35.79
C CYS A 243 -45.50 -11.01 35.53
#